data_AF-A0A1Q6RQ53-F1
#
_entry.id   AF-A0A1Q6RQ53-F1
#
_cell.length_a   1.000
_cell.length_b   1.000
_cell.length_c   1.000
_cell.angle_alpha   90.00
_cell.angle_beta   90.00
_cell.angle_gamma   90.00
#
_symmetry.space_group_name_H-M   'P 1'
#
loop_
_entity.id
_entity.type
_entity.pdbx_description
1 polymer ?
#
loop_
_entity_poly.entity_id
_entity_poly.type
_entity_poly.pdbx_seq_one_letter_code
_entity_poly.pdbx_strand_id
1 'polypeptide(L)' 'MKRITGVILAIALIFALAVTAMAAEIADCTVSADSVSATAGGTVTVPIRISGNRGFTNFGIALDYDREQLELLSIQTAEG' A
#
# COMPACT_ATOMS: atom_id res chain seq x y z
N MET A 1 -30.07 -38.09 -12.55
CA MET A 1 -28.69 -37.90 -12.02
C MET A 1 -27.91 -36.80 -12.74
N LYS A 2 -27.89 -36.75 -14.09
CA LYS A 2 -27.13 -35.74 -14.88
C LYS A 2 -27.42 -34.26 -14.56
N ARG A 3 -28.68 -33.92 -14.22
CA ARG A 3 -29.06 -32.53 -13.84
C ARG A 3 -28.59 -32.15 -12.43
N ILE A 4 -28.57 -33.13 -11.52
CA ILE A 4 -28.15 -32.92 -10.12
C ILE A 4 -26.63 -32.83 -10.04
N THR A 5 -25.89 -33.68 -10.78
CA THR A 5 -24.43 -33.58 -10.88
C THR A 5 -23.97 -32.27 -11.50
N GLY A 6 -24.69 -31.74 -12.50
CA GLY A 6 -24.39 -30.42 -13.07
C GLY A 6 -24.57 -29.27 -12.07
N VAL A 7 -25.61 -29.31 -11.24
CA VAL A 7 -25.85 -28.30 -10.20
C VAL A 7 -24.76 -28.36 -9.11
N ILE A 8 -24.36 -29.55 -8.68
CA ILE A 8 -23.27 -29.73 -7.71
C ILE A 8 -21.95 -29.17 -8.26
N LEU A 9 -21.66 -29.42 -9.55
CA LEU A 9 -20.46 -28.89 -10.20
C LEU A 9 -20.47 -27.35 -10.29
N ALA A 10 -21.62 -26.75 -10.60
CA ALA A 10 -21.77 -25.30 -10.65
C ALA A 10 -21.57 -24.65 -9.27
N ILE A 11 -22.11 -25.26 -8.22
CA ILE A 11 -21.92 -24.78 -6.83
C ILE A 11 -20.45 -24.92 -6.42
N ALA A 12 -19.81 -26.05 -6.74
CA ALA A 12 -18.38 -26.25 -6.46
C ALA A 12 -17.50 -25.23 -7.18
N LEU A 13 -17.84 -24.87 -8.42
CA LEU A 13 -17.12 -23.86 -9.20
C LEU A 13 -17.29 -22.46 -8.59
N ILE A 14 -18.51 -22.07 -8.18
CA ILE A 14 -18.77 -20.78 -7.51
C ILE A 14 -17.98 -20.70 -6.20
N PHE A 15 -17.94 -21.80 -5.43
CA PHE A 15 -17.19 -21.85 -4.17
C PHE A 15 -15.68 -21.75 -4.41
N ALA A 16 -15.16 -22.42 -5.45
CA ALA A 16 -13.75 -22.32 -5.83
C ALA A 16 -13.36 -20.89 -6.25
N LEU A 17 -14.21 -20.22 -7.04
CA LEU A 17 -14.00 -18.83 -7.46
C LEU A 17 -14.04 -17.86 -6.27
N ALA A 18 -14.95 -18.05 -5.32
CA ALA A 18 -15.02 -17.24 -4.10
C ALA A 18 -13.75 -17.39 -3.23
N VAL A 19 -13.23 -18.60 -3.09
CA VAL A 19 -11.98 -18.87 -2.34
C VAL A 19 -10.78 -18.18 -3.00
N THR A 20 -10.69 -18.18 -4.33
CA THR A 20 -9.60 -17.47 -5.03
C THR A 20 -9.65 -15.96 -4.86
N ALA A 21 -10.85 -15.36 -4.76
CA ALA A 21 -11.00 -13.92 -4.52
C ALA A 21 -10.57 -13.51 -3.10
N MET A 22 -10.82 -14.36 -2.10
CA MET A 22 -10.42 -14.08 -0.71
C MET A 22 -8.90 -14.23 -0.50
N ALA A 23 -8.25 -15.13 -1.24
CA ALA A 23 -6.80 -15.32 -1.19
C ALA A 23 -6.01 -14.18 -1.87
N ALA A 24 -6.66 -13.39 -2.73
CA ALA A 24 -6.05 -12.27 -3.44
C ALA A 24 -5.91 -10.99 -2.59
N GLU A 25 -6.41 -10.97 -1.35
CA GLU A 25 -6.18 -9.84 -0.45
C GLU A 25 -4.81 -9.93 0.24
N ILE A 26 -3.75 -9.92 -0.57
CA ILE A 26 -2.42 -9.54 -0.09
C ILE A 26 -2.41 -8.02 -0.12
N ALA A 27 -2.75 -7.40 1.01
CA ALA A 27 -2.49 -5.98 1.18
C ALA A 27 -0.97 -5.79 1.24
N ASP A 28 -0.36 -5.55 0.08
CA ASP A 28 1.05 -5.23 0.00
C ASP A 28 1.33 -3.97 0.80
N CYS A 29 2.26 -4.06 1.75
CA CYS A 29 2.68 -2.87 2.47
C CYS A 29 3.36 -1.91 1.49
N THR A 30 2.74 -0.76 1.28
CA THR A 30 3.22 0.25 0.36
C THR A 30 3.71 1.46 1.12
N VAL A 31 4.91 1.90 0.78
CA VAL A 31 5.54 3.11 1.30
C VAL A 31 5.60 4.10 0.15
N SER A 32 5.06 5.30 0.35
CA SER A 32 4.94 6.31 -0.70
C SER A 32 5.30 7.69 -0.17
N ALA A 33 5.80 8.54 -1.07
CA ALA A 33 6.01 9.96 -0.83
C ALA A 33 5.00 10.74 -1.69
N ASP A 34 4.29 11.68 -1.07
CA ASP A 34 3.36 12.53 -1.81
C ASP A 34 4.15 13.51 -2.71
N SER A 35 3.59 13.81 -3.88
CA SER A 35 4.12 14.87 -4.74
C SER A 35 3.69 16.24 -4.22
N VAL A 36 4.64 17.14 -4.05
CA VAL A 36 4.41 18.53 -3.62
C VAL A 36 5.14 19.48 -4.56
N SER A 37 4.66 20.72 -4.64
CA SER A 37 5.25 21.77 -5.46
C SER A 37 5.45 23.03 -4.65
N ALA A 38 6.57 23.72 -4.90
CA ALA A 38 6.86 25.03 -4.35
C ALA A 38 7.67 25.87 -5.31
N THR A 39 7.70 27.17 -5.04
CA THR A 39 8.60 28.12 -5.68
C THR A 39 10.01 27.99 -5.12
N ALA A 40 11.02 28.31 -5.93
CA ALA A 40 12.41 28.32 -5.48
C ALA A 40 12.59 29.20 -4.23
N GLY A 41 13.35 28.69 -3.25
CA GLY A 41 13.54 29.32 -1.94
C GLY A 41 12.38 29.11 -0.95
N GLY A 42 11.27 28.49 -1.37
CA GLY A 42 10.18 28.11 -0.47
C GLY A 42 10.50 26.82 0.30
N THR A 43 9.87 26.67 1.47
CA THR A 43 9.92 25.44 2.26
C THR A 43 8.68 24.59 1.99
N VAL A 44 8.86 23.28 1.87
CA VAL A 44 7.75 22.30 1.74
C VAL A 44 7.90 21.17 2.73
N THR A 45 6.77 20.61 3.12
CA THR A 45 6.69 19.33 3.82
C THR A 45 6.29 18.26 2.82
N VAL A 46 7.06 17.18 2.72
CA VAL A 46 6.76 16.01 1.88
C VAL A 46 6.21 14.89 2.77
N PRO A 47 4.89 14.61 2.72
CA PRO A 47 4.32 13.49 3.48
C PRO A 47 4.87 12.14 3.01
N ILE A 48 5.29 11.31 3.97
CA ILE A 48 5.60 9.89 3.75
C ILE A 48 4.47 9.05 4.34
N ARG A 49 3.87 8.18 3.53
CA ARG A 49 2.72 7.36 3.91
C ARG A 49 3.06 5.89 3.85
N ILE A 50 2.64 5.16 4.88
CA ILE A 50 2.67 3.70 4.94
C ILE A 50 1.23 3.22 4.91
N SER A 51 0.91 2.32 3.99
CA SER A 51 -0.42 1.72 3.85
C SER A 51 -0.32 0.21 3.72
N GLY A 52 -1.38 -0.52 4.06
CA GLY A 52 -1.37 -1.99 4.02
C GLY A 52 -0.52 -2.65 5.11
N ASN A 53 -0.06 -1.91 6.14
CA ASN A 53 0.70 -2.49 7.23
C ASN A 53 -0.20 -3.27 8.20
N ARG A 54 -0.02 -4.60 8.28
CA ARG A 54 -0.76 -5.51 9.18
C ARG A 54 -0.12 -5.65 10.57
N GLY A 55 1.01 -4.98 10.80
CA GLY A 55 1.77 -4.98 12.05
C GLY A 55 3.25 -5.12 11.78
N PHE A 56 4.04 -4.09 12.11
CA PHE A 56 5.50 -4.15 12.14
C PHE A 56 5.98 -3.91 13.57
N THR A 57 6.97 -4.69 13.99
CA THR A 57 7.70 -4.42 15.25
C THR A 57 8.67 -3.26 15.09
N ASN A 58 9.26 -3.12 13.90
CA ASN A 58 10.16 -2.02 13.56
C ASN A 58 10.12 -1.75 12.04
N PHE A 59 10.39 -0.52 11.62
CA PHE A 59 10.40 -0.12 10.22
C PHE A 59 11.45 0.98 9.99
N GLY A 60 12.28 0.83 8.97
CA GLY A 60 13.35 1.77 8.63
C GLY A 60 13.30 2.13 7.15
N ILE A 61 13.48 3.41 6.85
CA ILE A 61 13.55 3.95 5.48
C ILE A 61 14.73 4.89 5.33
N ALA A 62 15.32 4.89 4.14
CA ALA A 62 16.28 5.88 3.71
C ALA A 62 15.64 6.73 2.60
N LEU A 63 15.75 8.04 2.70
CA LEU A 63 15.28 8.98 1.70
C LEU A 63 16.49 9.54 0.97
N ASP A 64 16.49 9.43 -0.36
CA ASP A 64 17.45 10.12 -1.21
C ASP A 64 16.76 11.26 -1.94
N TYR A 65 17.48 12.36 -2.09
CA TYR A 65 17.00 13.58 -2.70
C TYR A 65 18.17 14.35 -3.30
N ASP A 66 17.87 15.21 -4.28
CA ASP A 66 18.85 16.07 -4.92
C ASP A 66 19.30 17.17 -3.94
N ARG A 67 20.50 17.01 -3.39
CA ARG A 67 21.10 17.93 -2.41
C ARG A 67 21.62 19.23 -3.02
N GLU A 68 21.74 19.31 -4.34
CA GLU A 68 22.09 20.57 -5.02
C GLU A 68 20.86 21.50 -5.13
N GLN A 69 19.65 20.94 -5.09
CA GLN A 69 18.39 21.67 -5.24
C GLN A 69 17.58 21.77 -3.95
N LEU A 70 17.75 20.81 -3.02
CA LEU A 70 16.93 20.69 -1.82
C LEU A 70 17.81 20.55 -0.57
N GLU A 71 17.36 21.20 0.51
CA GLU A 71 17.96 21.10 1.84
C GLU A 71 16.95 20.46 2.80
N LEU A 72 17.38 19.43 3.54
CA LEU A 72 16.55 18.80 4.56
C LEU A 72 16.60 19.63 5.86
N LEU A 73 15.49 20.29 6.18
CA LEU A 73 15.40 21.13 7.38
C LEU A 73 14.93 20.37 8.63
N SER A 74 13.96 19.46 8.48
CA SER A 74 13.42 18.71 9.62
C SER A 74 12.74 17.41 9.18
N ILE A 75 12.64 16.46 10.11
CA ILE A 75 11.82 15.26 9.99
C ILE A 75 10.79 15.32 11.12
N GLN A 76 9.52 15.16 10.76
CA GLN A 76 8.40 15.16 11.69
C GLN A 76 7.66 13.84 11.58
N THR A 77 7.33 13.25 12.73
CA THR A 77 6.44 12.11 12.80
C THR A 77 5.02 12.65 12.98
N ALA A 78 4.05 12.11 12.24
CA ALA A 78 2.65 12.38 12.57
C ALA A 78 2.38 11.92 14.01
N GLU A 79 1.67 12.74 14.80
CA GLU A 79 1.19 12.30 16.11
C GLU A 79 0.30 11.07 15.92
N GLY A 80 0.57 10.02 16.71
CA GLY A 80 -0.07 8.70 16.63
C GLY A 80 -1.39 8.62 17.37
#